data_AF-A0A1R0LP45-F1
#
_entry.id   AF-A0A1R0LP45-F1
#
_cell.length_a   1.000
_cell.length_b   1.000
_cell.length_c   1.000
_cell.angle_alpha   90.00
_cell.angle_beta   90.00
_cell.angle_gamma   90.00
#
_symmetry.space_group_name_H-M   'P 1'
#
loop_
_entity.id
_entity.type
_entity.pdbx_description
1 polymer ?
#
loop_
_entity_poly.entity_id
_entity_poly.type
_entity_poly.pdbx_seq_one_letter_code
_entity_poly.pdbx_strand_id
1 'polypeptide(L)'
;MTTYNYGDHGPLGHGHGTPDLETLTLVADRLTEALRAEYPGLTGHGQVILDALAESADDGLPPNRGRIRTALEAVAIAASAGTGSLTFTRQLMHAFDL
;
A
#
# COMPACT_ATOMS: atom_id res chain seq x y z
N MET A 1 -11.40 15.96 -18.74
CA MET A 1 -10.37 16.17 -17.71
C MET A 1 -11.04 15.92 -16.38
N THR A 2 -11.00 14.68 -15.90
CA THR A 2 -11.68 14.26 -14.67
C THR A 2 -10.83 14.66 -13.48
N THR A 3 -11.31 15.67 -12.76
CA THR A 3 -10.82 16.06 -11.44
C THR A 3 -11.03 14.88 -10.49
N TYR A 4 -9.94 14.33 -9.97
CA TYR A 4 -9.98 13.40 -8.85
C TYR A 4 -10.36 14.20 -7.60
N ASN A 5 -11.50 13.87 -6.99
CA ASN A 5 -12.00 14.51 -5.78
C ASN A 5 -11.20 13.98 -4.57
N TYR A 6 -10.08 14.65 -4.29
CA TYR A 6 -9.25 14.43 -3.12
C TYR A 6 -9.92 14.99 -1.86
N GLY A 7 -10.74 14.18 -1.20
CA GLY A 7 -11.32 14.58 0.07
C GLY A 7 -12.07 13.42 0.71
N ASP A 8 -11.67 13.09 1.93
CA ASP A 8 -12.38 12.20 2.86
C ASP A 8 -12.09 10.70 2.75
N HIS A 9 -10.89 10.29 3.15
CA HIS A 9 -10.71 8.93 3.69
C HIS A 9 -10.09 9.06 5.08
N GLY A 10 -10.95 9.04 6.10
CA GLY A 10 -10.56 8.86 7.50
C GLY A 10 -9.76 7.57 7.71
N PRO A 11 -9.25 7.32 8.93
CA PRO A 11 -8.51 6.09 9.23
C PRO A 11 -9.38 4.91 8.82
N LEU A 12 -8.89 4.13 7.84
CA LEU A 12 -9.48 2.91 7.27
C LEU A 12 -10.76 2.52 8.00
N GLY A 13 -11.89 3.00 7.46
CA GLY A 13 -13.18 2.90 8.13
C GLY A 13 -13.39 1.48 8.64
N HIS A 14 -13.91 1.37 9.87
CA HIS A 14 -14.28 0.14 10.57
C HIS A 14 -15.45 -0.62 9.88
N GLY A 15 -15.52 -0.59 8.55
CA GLY A 15 -16.40 -1.42 7.75
C GLY A 15 -15.88 -2.86 7.79
N HIS A 16 -16.73 -3.77 8.26
CA HIS A 16 -16.51 -5.20 8.29
C HIS A 16 -16.43 -5.77 6.86
N GLY A 17 -15.32 -5.51 6.17
CA GLY A 17 -15.06 -5.92 4.79
C GLY A 17 -13.60 -5.65 4.44
N THR A 18 -12.99 -6.54 3.66
CA THR A 18 -11.64 -6.33 3.12
C THR A 18 -11.65 -5.00 2.35
N PRO A 19 -10.73 -4.05 2.62
CA PRO A 19 -10.77 -2.74 1.97
C PRO A 19 -10.68 -2.91 0.46
N ASP A 20 -11.47 -2.11 -0.27
CA ASP A 20 -11.52 -2.14 -1.72
C ASP A 20 -10.14 -1.92 -2.33
N LEU A 21 -9.94 -2.50 -3.52
CA LEU A 21 -8.68 -2.43 -4.27
C LEU A 21 -8.20 -0.97 -4.48
N GLU A 22 -9.15 -0.05 -4.67
CA GLU A 22 -8.87 1.39 -4.79
C GLU A 22 -8.28 1.98 -3.50
N THR A 23 -8.83 1.61 -2.34
CA THR A 23 -8.30 2.03 -1.04
C THR A 23 -6.90 1.45 -0.80
N LEU A 24 -6.71 0.17 -1.12
CA LEU A 24 -5.40 -0.49 -1.02
C LEU A 24 -4.35 0.20 -1.92
N THR A 25 -4.75 0.56 -3.13
CA THR A 25 -3.88 1.27 -4.09
C THR A 25 -3.49 2.64 -3.56
N LEU A 26 -4.43 3.38 -2.97
CA LEU A 26 -4.16 4.69 -2.38
C LEU A 26 -3.20 4.59 -1.19
N VAL A 27 -3.34 3.58 -0.33
CA VAL A 27 -2.41 3.36 0.79
C VAL A 27 -1.02 2.96 0.28
N ALA A 28 -0.94 2.13 -0.76
CA ALA A 28 0.34 1.74 -1.40
C ALA A 28 1.03 2.92 -2.09
N ASP A 29 0.27 3.84 -2.69
CA ASP A 29 0.80 5.08 -3.27
C ASP A 29 1.41 5.97 -2.18
N ARG A 30 0.67 6.20 -1.08
CA ARG A 30 1.18 6.95 0.08
C ARG A 30 2.41 6.31 0.73
N LEU A 31 2.46 4.99 0.80
CA LEU A 31 3.67 4.26 1.22
C LEU A 31 4.84 4.58 0.29
N THR A 32 4.61 4.57 -1.02
CA THR A 32 5.64 4.84 -2.03
C THR A 32 6.13 6.29 -1.96
N GLU A 33 5.25 7.25 -1.71
CA GLU A 33 5.62 8.65 -1.46
C GLU A 33 6.46 8.81 -0.18
N ALA A 34 6.04 8.16 0.92
CA ALA A 34 6.79 8.17 2.18
C ALA A 34 8.17 7.53 2.01
N LEU A 35 8.25 6.39 1.31
CA LEU A 35 9.51 5.74 0.97
C LEU A 35 10.36 6.64 0.09
N ARG A 36 9.81 7.35 -0.89
CA ARG A 36 10.59 8.28 -1.72
C ARG A 36 11.20 9.41 -0.89
N ALA A 37 10.50 9.89 0.12
CA ALA A 37 10.98 10.96 1.00
C ALA A 37 12.00 10.47 2.05
N GLU A 38 11.76 9.30 2.66
CA GLU A 38 12.55 8.77 3.76
C GLU A 38 13.67 7.82 3.30
N TYR A 39 13.40 6.98 2.31
CA TYR A 39 14.25 5.88 1.82
C TYR A 39 14.15 5.70 0.29
N PRO A 40 14.71 6.58 -0.53
CA PRO A 40 14.55 6.52 -1.99
C PRO A 40 15.04 5.20 -2.61
N GLY A 41 15.95 4.48 -1.95
CA GLY A 41 16.38 3.14 -2.36
C GLY A 41 15.32 2.03 -2.21
N LEU A 42 14.26 2.28 -1.43
CA LEU A 42 13.17 1.33 -1.16
C LEU A 42 11.90 1.62 -1.96
N THR A 43 11.86 2.72 -2.71
CA THR A 43 10.69 3.09 -3.55
C THR A 43 10.31 1.97 -4.53
N GLY A 44 11.27 1.14 -4.96
CA GLY A 44 11.02 -0.04 -5.77
C GLY A 44 10.08 -1.06 -5.12
N HIS A 45 10.12 -1.22 -3.79
CA HIS A 45 9.20 -2.11 -3.07
C HIS A 45 7.77 -1.55 -3.06
N GLY A 46 7.61 -0.23 -2.92
CA GLY A 46 6.31 0.43 -3.05
C GLY A 46 5.69 0.22 -4.43
N GLN A 47 6.51 0.33 -5.48
CA GLN A 47 6.08 0.07 -6.86
C GLN A 47 5.65 -1.38 -7.10
N VAL A 48 6.34 -2.37 -6.50
CA VAL A 48 5.97 -3.79 -6.58
C VAL A 48 4.58 -4.05 -5.98
N ILE A 49 4.21 -3.34 -4.91
CA ILE A 49 2.89 -3.45 -4.29
C ILE A 49 1.82 -2.85 -5.22
N LEU A 50 2.08 -1.67 -5.79
CA LEU A 50 1.19 -1.03 -6.75
C LEU A 50 0.96 -1.88 -8.00
N ASP A 51 2.02 -2.50 -8.53
CA ASP A 51 1.97 -3.40 -9.68
C ASP A 51 1.08 -4.62 -9.38
N ALA A 52 1.29 -5.28 -8.25
CA ALA A 52 0.46 -6.43 -7.84
C ALA A 52 -1.03 -6.06 -7.66
N LEU A 53 -1.32 -4.85 -7.17
CA LEU A 53 -2.69 -4.34 -7.06
C LEU A 53 -3.29 -4.02 -8.43
N ALA A 54 -2.52 -3.40 -9.33
CA ALA A 54 -2.97 -3.09 -10.68
C ALA A 54 -3.23 -4.35 -11.52
N GLU A 55 -2.36 -5.36 -11.43
CA GLU A 55 -2.58 -6.68 -12.05
C GLU A 55 -3.91 -7.31 -11.60
N SER A 56 -4.27 -7.11 -10.34
CA SER A 56 -5.54 -7.61 -9.79
C SER A 56 -6.76 -6.83 -10.28
N ALA A 57 -6.59 -5.54 -10.50
CA ALA A 57 -7.62 -4.68 -11.07
C ALA A 57 -7.92 -5.11 -12.52
N ASP A 58 -6.88 -5.48 -13.26
CA ASP A 58 -6.97 -5.87 -14.67
C ASP A 58 -7.50 -7.31 -14.85
N ASP A 59 -6.96 -8.27 -14.09
CA ASP A 59 -7.29 -9.69 -14.20
C ASP A 59 -8.58 -10.06 -13.42
N GLY A 60 -9.05 -9.16 -12.54
CA GLY A 60 -10.21 -9.41 -11.66
C GLY A 60 -9.97 -10.48 -10.59
N LEU A 61 -8.72 -10.95 -10.47
CA LEU A 61 -8.29 -11.91 -9.47
C LEU A 61 -7.83 -11.21 -8.18
N PRO A 62 -7.84 -11.92 -7.04
CA PRO A 62 -7.32 -11.36 -5.80
C PRO A 62 -5.82 -11.02 -5.92
N PRO A 63 -5.38 -9.91 -5.31
CA PRO A 63 -3.98 -9.52 -5.31
C PRO A 63 -3.03 -10.56 -4.78
N ASN A 64 -1.85 -10.59 -5.40
CA ASN A 64 -0.78 -11.50 -5.06
C ASN A 64 -0.23 -11.15 -3.68
N ARG A 65 -0.91 -11.66 -2.65
CA ARG A 65 -0.60 -11.42 -1.23
C ARG A 65 0.84 -11.84 -0.90
N GLY A 66 1.36 -12.87 -1.58
CA GLY A 66 2.76 -13.29 -1.44
C GLY A 66 3.75 -12.19 -1.85
N ARG A 67 3.60 -11.64 -3.07
CA ARG A 67 4.44 -10.51 -3.54
C ARG A 67 4.32 -9.29 -2.63
N ILE A 68 3.09 -8.94 -2.25
CA ILE A 68 2.82 -7.77 -1.39
C ILE A 68 3.46 -7.96 -0.02
N ARG A 69 3.29 -9.13 0.61
CA ARG A 69 3.90 -9.46 1.90
C ARG A 69 5.41 -9.34 1.83
N THR A 70 6.06 -9.94 0.85
CA THR A 70 7.53 -9.87 0.71
C THR A 70 8.04 -8.43 0.56
N ALA A 71 7.34 -7.59 -0.20
CA ALA A 71 7.70 -6.19 -0.34
C ALA A 71 7.51 -5.40 0.97
N LEU A 72 6.41 -5.65 1.69
CA LEU A 72 6.14 -5.02 3.00
C LEU A 72 7.15 -5.46 4.06
N GLU A 73 7.54 -6.74 4.09
CA GLU A 73 8.56 -7.24 5.02
C GLU A 73 9.94 -6.60 4.73
N ALA A 74 10.32 -6.48 3.47
CA ALA A 74 11.56 -5.79 3.08
C ALA A 74 11.56 -4.32 3.53
N VAL A 75 10.43 -3.62 3.35
CA VAL A 75 10.25 -2.25 3.82
C VAL A 75 10.28 -2.18 5.35
N ALA A 76 9.61 -3.07 6.07
CA ALA A 76 9.61 -3.08 7.53
C ALA A 76 11.01 -3.28 8.12
N ILE A 77 11.84 -4.12 7.48
CA ILE A 77 13.23 -4.36 7.88
C ILE A 77 14.09 -3.11 7.59
N ALA A 78 14.00 -2.57 6.38
CA ALA A 78 14.91 -1.51 5.91
C ALA A 78 14.50 -0.10 6.36
N ALA A 79 13.19 0.17 6.47
CA ALA A 79 12.60 1.42 6.93
C ALA A 79 12.24 1.38 8.42
N SER A 80 12.95 0.58 9.22
CA SER A 80 12.69 0.41 10.66
C SER A 80 12.73 1.71 11.48
N ALA A 81 13.39 2.75 10.98
CA ALA A 81 13.43 4.09 11.59
C ALA A 81 12.44 5.10 10.98
N GLY A 82 11.69 4.73 9.92
CA GLY A 82 10.77 5.63 9.21
C GLY A 82 9.36 5.60 9.77
N THR A 83 8.89 6.71 10.34
CA THR A 83 7.57 6.76 10.99
C THR A 83 6.43 6.73 9.97
N GLY A 84 6.60 7.39 8.81
CA GLY A 84 5.57 7.48 7.78
C GLY A 84 5.42 6.16 7.04
N SER A 85 6.52 5.67 6.48
CA SER A 85 6.56 4.42 5.72
C SER A 85 6.09 3.23 6.55
N LEU A 86 6.45 3.13 7.83
CA LEU A 86 6.02 2.03 8.71
C LEU A 86 4.52 2.07 9.02
N THR A 87 3.93 3.27 9.12
CA THR A 87 2.48 3.44 9.38
C THR A 87 1.66 2.87 8.23
N PHE A 88 2.00 3.21 6.98
CA PHE A 88 1.33 2.67 5.79
C PHE A 88 1.60 1.18 5.60
N THR A 89 2.82 0.73 5.89
CA THR A 89 3.18 -0.70 5.86
C THR A 89 2.27 -1.50 6.80
N ARG A 90 2.05 -1.04 8.03
CA ARG A 90 1.14 -1.69 9.00
C ARG A 90 -0.32 -1.65 8.56
N GLN A 91 -0.77 -0.54 7.98
CA GLN A 91 -2.12 -0.44 7.43
C GLN A 91 -2.37 -1.47 6.32
N LEU A 92 -1.40 -1.66 5.42
CA LEU A 92 -1.48 -2.70 4.38
C LEU A 92 -1.43 -4.11 4.98
N MET A 93 -0.55 -4.39 5.93
CA MET A 93 -0.51 -5.71 6.58
C MET A 93 -1.86 -6.04 7.25
N HIS A 94 -2.45 -5.10 7.98
CA HIS A 94 -3.77 -5.29 8.59
C HIS A 94 -4.88 -5.47 7.54
N ALA A 95 -4.83 -4.73 6.43
CA ALA A 95 -5.80 -4.85 5.35
C ALA A 95 -5.76 -6.20 4.64
N PHE A 96 -4.57 -6.81 4.55
CA PHE A 96 -4.35 -8.14 3.96
C PHE A 96 -4.46 -9.29 4.97
N ASP A 97 -4.70 -9.00 6.24
CA ASP A 97 -4.68 -9.98 7.35
C ASP A 97 -3.34 -10.76 7.39
N LEU A 98 -2.23 -10.03 7.33
CA LEU A 98 -0.85 -10.55 7.29
C LEU A 98 -0.08 -10.36 8.60
#